data_AF-A0A1A2PNL7-F1
#
_entry.id   AF-A0A1A2PNL7-F1
#
_cell.length_a   1.000
_cell.length_b   1.000
_cell.length_c   1.000
_cell.angle_alpha   90.00
_cell.angle_beta   90.00
_cell.angle_gamma   90.00
#
_symmetry.space_group_name_H-M   'P 1'
#
loop_
_entity.id
_entity.type
_entity.pdbx_description
1 polymer ?
#
loop_
_entity_poly.entity_id
_entity_poly.type
_entity_poly.pdbx_seq_one_letter_code
_entity_poly.pdbx_strand_id
1 'polypeptide(L)'
;MAFAYSDMLETIKNKQWALADIDWGAPGAELITDEQRPKLKQFMSDVVWIEHVGARAFAAMAPKAPFEALGDIYRYFHAEEQRHANAELALMRRWGMIEEGEKPVPNKNIRLVIEWLDRYAEALPLTVIGAAIPALETALDGALLKFLLDEVDDPICGEVFNKVNSDESRHLAVGFQVLNDLGASPMRIHAIQTVGAVMDPRILTGALLYIPLLTRMLMNLNAMGLSEEKLYNAVTRYGNVGDRSEHTRRVPGYHILKAHMSSSIKRSQPLHFVSQRLGNAIDIFPVQVLGRPPSWTDELTYEPVAK
;
A
#
# COMPACT_ATOMS: atom_id res chain seq x y z
N MET A 1 5.72 -14.15 16.08
CA MET A 1 4.60 -14.85 16.75
C MET A 1 3.86 -15.59 15.67
N ALA A 2 3.54 -16.87 15.89
CA ALA A 2 2.68 -17.62 14.99
C ALA A 2 1.28 -17.67 15.60
N PHE A 3 0.26 -17.37 14.81
CA PHE A 3 -1.16 -17.49 15.18
C PHE A 3 -1.87 -18.48 14.26
N ALA A 4 -3.02 -19.00 14.69
CA ALA A 4 -3.88 -19.75 13.79
C ALA A 4 -4.65 -18.77 12.88
N TYR A 5 -4.66 -19.01 11.57
CA TYR A 5 -5.36 -18.15 10.63
C TYR A 5 -6.87 -18.07 10.88
N SER A 6 -7.47 -19.12 11.46
CA SER A 6 -8.87 -19.10 11.91
C SER A 6 -9.14 -18.00 12.95
N ASP A 7 -8.24 -17.88 13.93
CA ASP A 7 -8.39 -16.96 15.06
C ASP A 7 -8.14 -15.52 14.60
N MET A 8 -7.20 -15.34 13.67
CA MET A 8 -6.99 -14.07 13.00
C MET A 8 -8.20 -13.67 12.14
N LEU A 9 -8.78 -14.59 11.39
CA LEU A 9 -9.99 -14.34 10.61
C LEU A 9 -11.17 -13.93 11.51
N GLU A 10 -11.35 -14.57 12.65
CA GLU A 10 -12.35 -14.16 13.64
C GLU A 10 -12.06 -12.76 14.19
N THR A 11 -10.79 -12.47 14.51
CA THR A 11 -10.37 -11.15 14.97
C THR A 11 -10.67 -10.06 13.93
N ILE A 12 -10.39 -10.33 12.64
CA ILE A 12 -10.69 -9.42 11.54
C ILE A 12 -12.20 -9.17 11.45
N LYS A 13 -13.03 -10.23 11.48
CA LYS A 13 -14.49 -10.13 11.45
C LYS A 13 -15.04 -9.30 12.61
N ASN A 14 -14.53 -9.51 13.81
CA ASN A 14 -15.01 -8.83 15.02
C ASN A 14 -14.61 -7.35 15.09
N LYS A 15 -13.59 -6.92 14.33
CA LYS A 15 -13.07 -5.55 14.34
C LYS A 15 -13.52 -4.71 13.14
N GLN A 16 -14.44 -5.21 12.32
CA GLN A 16 -14.95 -4.46 11.17
C GLN A 16 -15.64 -3.14 11.59
N TRP A 17 -15.38 -2.10 10.80
CA TRP A 17 -15.97 -0.77 10.95
C TRP A 17 -16.54 -0.29 9.60
N ALA A 18 -17.37 0.74 9.63
CA ALA A 18 -17.95 1.34 8.44
C ALA A 18 -17.74 2.86 8.43
N LEU A 19 -17.81 3.48 7.25
CA LEU A 19 -17.79 4.94 7.13
C LEU A 19 -18.95 5.58 7.92
N ALA A 20 -20.08 4.88 8.05
CA ALA A 20 -21.22 5.32 8.86
C ALA A 20 -20.96 5.33 10.37
N ASP A 21 -19.87 4.69 10.85
CA ASP A 21 -19.45 4.74 12.26
C ASP A 21 -18.75 6.07 12.61
N ILE A 22 -18.52 6.97 11.64
CA ILE A 22 -17.78 8.24 11.79
C ILE A 22 -18.74 9.43 11.66
N ASP A 23 -18.66 10.38 12.59
CA ASP A 23 -19.39 11.66 12.48
C ASP A 23 -18.66 12.63 11.55
N TRP A 24 -18.87 12.46 10.24
CA TRP A 24 -18.30 13.33 9.20
C TRP A 24 -18.73 14.80 9.31
N GLY A 25 -19.76 15.12 10.12
CA GLY A 25 -20.26 16.47 10.36
C GLY A 25 -19.60 17.18 11.55
N ALA A 26 -18.78 16.49 12.34
CA ALA A 26 -18.14 17.08 13.50
C ALA A 26 -17.20 18.26 13.12
N PRO A 27 -16.90 19.20 14.03
CA PRO A 27 -15.96 20.29 13.79
C PRO A 27 -14.54 19.82 13.45
N GLY A 28 -13.71 20.67 12.84
CA GLY A 28 -12.29 20.41 12.60
C GLY A 28 -11.83 20.53 11.14
N ALA A 29 -12.74 20.45 10.18
CA ALA A 29 -12.41 20.60 8.76
C ALA A 29 -11.84 22.00 8.44
N GLU A 30 -12.25 23.01 9.21
CA GLU A 30 -11.78 24.40 9.13
C GLU A 30 -10.31 24.58 9.54
N LEU A 31 -9.71 23.58 10.22
CA LEU A 31 -8.31 23.62 10.64
C LEU A 31 -7.35 23.37 9.46
N ILE A 32 -7.85 22.85 8.33
CA ILE A 32 -7.06 22.74 7.10
C ILE A 32 -6.88 24.12 6.47
N THR A 33 -5.65 24.63 6.55
CA THR A 33 -5.29 25.94 6.01
C THR A 33 -5.30 25.97 4.47
N ASP A 34 -5.51 27.15 3.90
CA ASP A 34 -5.46 27.37 2.44
C ASP A 34 -4.08 27.07 1.84
N GLU A 35 -3.00 27.22 2.61
CA GLU A 35 -1.65 26.85 2.16
C GLU A 35 -1.43 25.33 2.16
N GLN A 36 -1.98 24.63 3.16
CA GLN A 36 -1.85 23.19 3.29
C GLN A 36 -2.69 22.44 2.27
N ARG A 37 -3.91 22.94 1.99
CA ARG A 37 -4.92 22.24 1.18
C ARG A 37 -4.42 21.78 -0.21
N PRO A 38 -3.72 22.59 -1.02
CA PRO A 38 -3.23 22.12 -2.33
C PRO A 38 -2.16 21.04 -2.23
N LYS A 39 -1.26 21.13 -1.23
CA LYS A 39 -0.20 20.14 -0.99
C LYS A 39 -0.83 18.81 -0.54
N LEU A 40 -1.80 18.90 0.38
CA LEU A 40 -2.52 17.75 0.91
C LEU A 40 -3.45 17.12 -0.16
N LYS A 41 -4.05 17.89 -1.08
CA LYS A 41 -4.89 17.35 -2.17
C LYS A 41 -4.15 16.33 -3.03
N GLN A 42 -2.94 16.67 -3.52
CA GLN A 42 -2.20 15.72 -4.37
C GLN A 42 -1.73 14.50 -3.57
N PHE A 43 -1.28 14.72 -2.34
CA PHE A 43 -0.88 13.64 -1.47
C PHE A 43 -2.03 12.67 -1.19
N MET A 44 -3.16 13.16 -0.70
CA MET A 44 -4.35 12.34 -0.44
C MET A 44 -4.88 11.65 -1.69
N SER A 45 -4.79 12.30 -2.85
CA SER A 45 -5.13 11.66 -4.12
C SER A 45 -4.28 10.41 -4.35
N ASP A 46 -2.96 10.52 -4.12
CA ASP A 46 -2.05 9.39 -4.29
C ASP A 46 -2.30 8.29 -3.26
N VAL A 47 -2.62 8.65 -2.00
CA VAL A 47 -2.96 7.70 -0.92
C VAL A 47 -4.21 6.88 -1.27
N VAL A 48 -5.31 7.53 -1.66
CA VAL A 48 -6.56 6.86 -2.07
C VAL A 48 -6.30 5.79 -3.13
N TRP A 49 -5.45 6.09 -4.11
CA TRP A 49 -5.12 5.13 -5.17
C TRP A 49 -4.16 4.04 -4.74
N ILE A 50 -3.29 4.29 -3.76
CA ILE A 50 -2.40 3.27 -3.21
C ILE A 50 -3.21 2.22 -2.46
N GLU A 51 -4.15 2.63 -1.60
CA GLU A 51 -5.03 1.69 -0.88
C GLU A 51 -5.90 0.90 -1.87
N HIS A 52 -6.46 1.58 -2.88
CA HIS A 52 -7.24 0.92 -3.93
C HIS A 52 -6.41 -0.09 -4.76
N VAL A 53 -5.11 0.18 -4.94
CA VAL A 53 -4.15 -0.75 -5.53
C VAL A 53 -3.86 -1.94 -4.61
N GLY A 54 -3.74 -1.69 -3.30
CA GLY A 54 -3.63 -2.73 -2.26
C GLY A 54 -4.82 -3.68 -2.30
N ALA A 55 -6.03 -3.13 -2.37
CA ALA A 55 -7.27 -3.90 -2.54
C ALA A 55 -7.15 -4.87 -3.73
N ARG A 56 -6.79 -4.36 -4.92
CA ARG A 56 -6.65 -5.20 -6.12
C ARG A 56 -5.60 -6.30 -5.95
N ALA A 57 -4.50 -6.03 -5.25
CA ALA A 57 -3.48 -7.02 -4.95
C ALA A 57 -4.02 -8.16 -4.08
N PHE A 58 -4.76 -7.84 -3.01
CA PHE A 58 -5.40 -8.86 -2.17
C PHE A 58 -6.46 -9.67 -2.91
N ALA A 59 -7.28 -9.03 -3.75
CA ALA A 59 -8.23 -9.74 -4.61
C ALA A 59 -7.52 -10.76 -5.51
N ALA A 60 -6.34 -10.42 -6.04
CA ALA A 60 -5.53 -11.34 -6.84
C ALA A 60 -4.82 -12.44 -6.02
N MET A 61 -4.67 -12.27 -4.72
CA MET A 61 -4.08 -13.26 -3.81
C MET A 61 -5.10 -14.25 -3.25
N ALA A 62 -6.33 -13.81 -2.99
CA ALA A 62 -7.41 -14.65 -2.45
C ALA A 62 -7.56 -16.02 -3.14
N PRO A 63 -7.65 -16.13 -4.48
CA PRO A 63 -7.78 -17.42 -5.15
C PRO A 63 -6.49 -18.26 -5.14
N LYS A 64 -5.35 -17.67 -4.79
CA LYS A 64 -4.04 -18.33 -4.73
C LYS A 64 -3.71 -18.82 -3.32
N ALA A 65 -4.56 -18.55 -2.34
CA ALA A 65 -4.34 -18.96 -0.97
C ALA A 65 -4.30 -20.51 -0.88
N PRO A 66 -3.31 -21.09 -0.19
CA PRO A 66 -3.18 -22.55 -0.07
C PRO A 66 -4.27 -23.20 0.79
N PHE A 67 -5.06 -22.41 1.53
CA PHE A 67 -6.17 -22.88 2.35
C PHE A 67 -7.23 -21.79 2.52
N GLU A 68 -8.46 -22.22 2.80
CA GLU A 68 -9.66 -21.39 2.79
C GLU A 68 -9.57 -20.17 3.71
N ALA A 69 -9.12 -20.35 4.96
CA ALA A 69 -9.04 -19.26 5.93
C ALA A 69 -8.17 -18.08 5.44
N LEU A 70 -7.05 -18.35 4.77
CA LEU A 70 -6.21 -17.28 4.21
C LEU A 70 -6.85 -16.63 2.98
N GLY A 71 -7.57 -17.42 2.17
CA GLY A 71 -8.37 -16.88 1.07
C GLY A 71 -9.44 -15.92 1.57
N ASP A 72 -10.15 -16.27 2.65
CA ASP A 72 -11.12 -15.39 3.31
C ASP A 72 -10.47 -14.13 3.88
N ILE A 73 -9.33 -14.27 4.57
CA ILE A 73 -8.58 -13.11 5.09
C ILE A 73 -8.25 -12.14 3.96
N TYR A 74 -7.75 -12.62 2.81
CA TYR A 74 -7.47 -11.74 1.68
C TYR A 74 -8.72 -11.07 1.09
N ARG A 75 -9.89 -11.73 1.12
CA ARG A 75 -11.15 -11.08 0.72
C ARG A 75 -11.56 -9.98 1.70
N TYR A 76 -11.35 -10.20 3.00
CA TYR A 76 -11.55 -9.15 3.99
C TYR A 76 -10.56 -8.01 3.77
N PHE A 77 -9.26 -8.27 3.63
CA PHE A 77 -8.26 -7.23 3.39
C PHE A 77 -8.55 -6.42 2.13
N HIS A 78 -8.98 -7.06 1.03
CA HIS A 78 -9.50 -6.34 -0.13
C HIS A 78 -10.63 -5.35 0.23
N ALA A 79 -11.60 -5.77 1.04
CA ALA A 79 -12.67 -4.89 1.48
C ALA A 79 -12.21 -3.81 2.50
N GLU A 80 -11.24 -4.12 3.36
CA GLU A 80 -10.64 -3.15 4.30
C GLU A 80 -9.90 -2.05 3.53
N GLU A 81 -9.05 -2.40 2.57
CA GLU A 81 -8.33 -1.47 1.70
C GLU A 81 -9.26 -0.60 0.86
N GLN A 82 -10.33 -1.20 0.31
CA GLN A 82 -11.37 -0.43 -0.38
C GLN A 82 -12.02 0.60 0.55
N ARG A 83 -12.26 0.20 1.81
CA ARG A 83 -12.83 1.07 2.84
C ARG A 83 -11.85 2.18 3.25
N HIS A 84 -10.54 1.90 3.28
CA HIS A 84 -9.51 2.91 3.54
C HIS A 84 -9.52 3.97 2.44
N ALA A 85 -9.45 3.55 1.17
CA ALA A 85 -9.55 4.45 0.02
C ALA A 85 -10.83 5.31 0.05
N ASN A 86 -11.96 4.70 0.42
CA ASN A 86 -13.24 5.41 0.53
C ASN A 86 -13.26 6.42 1.70
N ALA A 87 -12.68 6.08 2.85
CA ALA A 87 -12.58 6.98 4.00
C ALA A 87 -11.66 8.18 3.71
N GLU A 88 -10.57 7.95 3.00
CA GLU A 88 -9.66 9.00 2.55
C GLU A 88 -10.29 9.91 1.50
N LEU A 89 -11.07 9.34 0.58
CA LEU A 89 -11.88 10.10 -0.37
C LEU A 89 -12.90 10.98 0.37
N ALA A 90 -13.54 10.45 1.42
CA ALA A 90 -14.46 11.21 2.26
C ALA A 90 -13.75 12.35 3.03
N LEU A 91 -12.52 12.14 3.53
CA LEU A 91 -11.69 13.21 4.10
C LEU A 91 -11.37 14.30 3.07
N MET A 92 -10.97 13.92 1.86
CA MET A 92 -10.73 14.89 0.78
C MET A 92 -11.96 15.74 0.47
N ARG A 93 -13.15 15.15 0.47
CA ARG A 93 -14.42 15.88 0.31
C ARG A 93 -14.68 16.83 1.47
N ARG A 94 -14.53 16.34 2.70
CA ARG A 94 -14.70 17.13 3.92
C ARG A 94 -13.79 18.36 3.92
N TRP A 95 -12.57 18.23 3.40
CA TRP A 95 -11.62 19.33 3.26
C TRP A 95 -11.78 20.13 1.97
N GLY A 96 -12.88 19.98 1.23
CA GLY A 96 -13.15 20.74 0.01
C GLY A 96 -12.05 20.60 -1.05
N MET A 97 -11.35 19.47 -1.08
CA MET A 97 -10.29 19.22 -2.07
C MET A 97 -10.86 18.69 -3.36
N ILE A 98 -12.00 18.02 -3.33
CA ILE A 98 -12.66 17.44 -4.51
C ILE A 98 -14.15 17.76 -4.48
N GLU A 99 -14.71 18.01 -5.66
CA GLU A 99 -16.13 18.26 -5.86
C GLU A 99 -16.98 16.98 -5.78
N GLU A 100 -18.30 17.14 -5.79
CA GLU A 100 -19.21 16.01 -5.83
C GLU A 100 -19.08 15.21 -7.13
N GLY A 101 -18.77 13.92 -7.00
CA GLY A 101 -18.52 13.03 -8.14
C GLY A 101 -17.14 13.19 -8.79
N GLU A 102 -16.30 14.12 -8.31
CA GLU A 102 -14.90 14.21 -8.74
C GLU A 102 -14.11 13.04 -8.13
N LYS A 103 -13.41 12.27 -8.98
CA LYS A 103 -12.43 11.28 -8.53
C LYS A 103 -11.06 11.93 -8.40
N PRO A 104 -10.27 11.58 -7.37
CA PRO A 104 -8.89 12.04 -7.25
C PRO A 104 -8.10 11.59 -8.48
N VAL A 105 -7.22 12.47 -8.97
CA VAL A 105 -6.38 12.15 -10.12
C VAL A 105 -5.08 11.51 -9.60
N PRO A 106 -4.77 10.25 -9.96
CA PRO A 106 -3.53 9.63 -9.55
C PRO A 106 -2.35 10.33 -10.25
N ASN A 107 -1.20 10.40 -9.58
CA ASN A 107 0.02 10.71 -10.30
C ASN A 107 0.30 9.69 -11.43
N LYS A 108 1.10 10.08 -12.42
CA LYS A 108 1.38 9.24 -13.61
C LYS A 108 1.97 7.87 -13.26
N ASN A 109 2.74 7.78 -12.18
CA ASN A 109 3.37 6.53 -11.79
C ASN A 109 2.35 5.54 -11.23
N ILE A 110 1.45 6.02 -10.36
CA ILE A 110 0.32 5.25 -9.86
C ILE A 110 -0.60 4.83 -11.01
N ARG A 111 -0.87 5.72 -11.97
CA ARG A 111 -1.65 5.37 -13.18
C ARG A 111 -1.03 4.20 -13.95
N LEU A 112 0.29 4.14 -14.08
CA LEU A 112 0.99 3.01 -14.70
C LEU A 112 0.90 1.73 -13.87
N VAL A 113 0.99 1.84 -12.55
CA VAL A 113 0.82 0.69 -11.64
C VAL A 113 -0.60 0.12 -11.71
N ILE A 114 -1.62 0.97 -11.74
CA ILE A 114 -3.03 0.59 -11.96
C ILE A 114 -3.16 -0.25 -13.23
N GLU A 115 -2.61 0.23 -14.35
CA GLU A 115 -2.65 -0.47 -15.64
C GLU A 115 -1.87 -1.79 -15.63
N TRP A 116 -0.75 -1.83 -14.92
CA TRP A 116 0.06 -3.04 -14.81
C TRP A 116 -0.63 -4.11 -13.95
N LEU A 117 -1.21 -3.71 -12.81
CA LEU A 117 -1.95 -4.63 -11.94
C LEU A 117 -3.20 -5.17 -12.63
N ASP A 118 -3.94 -4.30 -13.32
CA ASP A 118 -5.12 -4.72 -14.08
C ASP A 118 -4.80 -5.88 -15.05
N ARG A 119 -3.67 -5.78 -15.76
CA ARG A 119 -3.26 -6.77 -16.76
C ARG A 119 -2.62 -8.02 -16.17
N TYR A 120 -1.91 -7.90 -15.05
CA TYR A 120 -0.97 -8.93 -14.63
C TYR A 120 -1.13 -9.45 -13.20
N ALA A 121 -1.89 -8.81 -12.32
CA ALA A 121 -1.98 -9.19 -10.91
C ALA A 121 -2.35 -10.67 -10.71
N GLU A 122 -3.26 -11.19 -11.54
CA GLU A 122 -3.69 -12.60 -11.49
C GLU A 122 -2.58 -13.58 -11.86
N ALA A 123 -1.67 -13.20 -12.76
CA ALA A 123 -0.56 -14.04 -13.18
C ALA A 123 0.62 -14.04 -12.19
N LEU A 124 0.67 -13.08 -11.26
CA LEU A 124 1.77 -12.97 -10.30
C LEU A 124 1.72 -14.11 -9.27
N PRO A 125 2.85 -14.80 -9.03
CA PRO A 125 2.95 -15.82 -7.99
C PRO A 125 2.73 -15.24 -6.59
N LEU A 126 2.15 -16.04 -5.69
CA LEU A 126 1.95 -15.67 -4.28
C LEU A 126 3.26 -15.26 -3.59
N THR A 127 4.40 -15.86 -3.96
CA THR A 127 5.70 -15.51 -3.39
C THR A 127 6.23 -14.14 -3.78
N VAL A 128 5.75 -13.57 -4.89
CA VAL A 128 6.10 -12.22 -5.32
C VAL A 128 5.23 -11.22 -4.58
N ILE A 129 3.91 -11.36 -4.66
CA ILE A 129 2.97 -10.43 -4.02
C ILE A 129 3.07 -10.51 -2.50
N GLY A 130 3.16 -11.72 -1.93
CA GLY A 130 3.26 -11.94 -0.49
C GLY A 130 4.56 -11.45 0.17
N ALA A 131 5.59 -11.16 -0.63
CA ALA A 131 6.78 -10.45 -0.16
C ALA A 131 6.65 -8.93 -0.37
N ALA A 132 5.97 -8.49 -1.43
CA ALA A 132 5.80 -7.07 -1.75
C ALA A 132 4.82 -6.35 -0.84
N ILE A 133 3.70 -6.97 -0.49
CA ILE A 133 2.65 -6.35 0.34
C ILE A 133 3.18 -5.93 1.71
N PRO A 134 3.82 -6.79 2.53
CA PRO A 134 4.26 -6.37 3.86
C PRO A 134 5.36 -5.30 3.80
N ALA A 135 6.12 -5.25 2.70
CA ALA A 135 7.10 -4.19 2.44
C ALA A 135 6.41 -2.84 2.17
N LEU A 136 5.35 -2.84 1.35
CA LEU A 136 4.53 -1.66 1.05
C LEU A 136 3.78 -1.18 2.30
N GLU A 137 3.03 -2.05 2.98
CA GLU A 137 2.32 -1.73 4.21
C GLU A 137 3.27 -1.14 5.26
N THR A 138 4.46 -1.73 5.44
CA THR A 138 5.42 -1.20 6.42
C THR A 138 5.92 0.21 6.07
N ALA A 139 6.08 0.51 4.78
CA ALA A 139 6.45 1.84 4.31
C ALA A 139 5.30 2.84 4.44
N LEU A 140 4.07 2.40 4.18
CA LEU A 140 2.84 3.20 4.26
C LEU A 140 2.46 3.45 5.73
N ASP A 141 2.15 2.41 6.52
CA ASP A 141 1.83 2.48 7.95
C ASP A 141 2.86 3.30 8.74
N GLY A 142 4.15 3.04 8.50
CA GLY A 142 5.23 3.65 9.27
C GLY A 142 5.45 5.15 9.00
N ALA A 143 5.14 5.63 7.80
CA ALA A 143 5.50 6.98 7.36
C ALA A 143 4.29 7.85 6.98
N LEU A 144 3.31 7.26 6.30
CA LEU A 144 2.10 7.93 5.81
C LEU A 144 1.16 8.32 6.95
N LEU A 145 0.82 7.36 7.82
CA LEU A 145 -0.09 7.57 8.95
C LEU A 145 0.49 8.55 9.96
N LYS A 146 1.78 8.40 10.28
CA LYS A 146 2.46 9.32 11.21
C LYS A 146 2.52 10.73 10.66
N PHE A 147 2.78 10.90 9.37
CA PHE A 147 2.74 12.20 8.73
C PHE A 147 1.35 12.85 8.87
N LEU A 148 0.29 12.12 8.52
CA LEU A 148 -1.08 12.64 8.61
C LEU A 148 -1.48 13.00 10.03
N LEU A 149 -1.14 12.16 11.01
CA LEU A 149 -1.43 12.43 12.42
C LEU A 149 -0.62 13.60 13.01
N ASP A 150 0.59 13.85 12.49
CA ASP A 150 1.45 14.93 12.99
C ASP A 150 1.15 16.29 12.32
N GLU A 151 0.65 16.30 11.09
CA GLU A 151 0.50 17.51 10.27
C GLU A 151 -0.95 17.96 10.04
N VAL A 152 -1.93 17.08 10.26
CA VAL A 152 -3.35 17.39 10.06
C VAL A 152 -4.08 17.51 11.38
N ASP A 153 -4.49 18.74 11.72
CA ASP A 153 -5.16 19.04 12.99
C ASP A 153 -6.66 18.67 13.03
N ASP A 154 -7.24 18.12 11.96
CA ASP A 154 -8.65 17.70 11.95
C ASP A 154 -8.84 16.44 12.82
N PRO A 155 -9.59 16.50 13.95
CA PRO A 155 -9.82 15.34 14.82
C PRO A 155 -10.50 14.16 14.10
N ILE A 156 -11.29 14.41 13.05
CA ILE A 156 -11.90 13.35 12.24
C ILE A 156 -10.84 12.62 11.40
N CYS A 157 -9.79 13.30 10.96
CA CYS A 157 -8.60 12.65 10.37
C CYS A 157 -8.00 11.64 11.34
N GLY A 158 -7.80 12.06 12.59
CA GLY A 158 -7.26 11.21 13.65
C GLY A 158 -8.16 10.00 13.93
N GLU A 159 -9.48 10.18 13.99
CA GLU A 159 -10.41 9.06 14.16
C GLU A 159 -10.34 8.07 13.00
N VAL A 160 -10.38 8.54 11.75
CA VAL A 160 -10.27 7.71 10.54
C VAL A 160 -8.98 6.90 10.58
N PHE A 161 -7.83 7.55 10.75
CA PHE A 161 -6.54 6.86 10.71
C PHE A 161 -6.30 5.96 11.91
N ASN A 162 -6.96 6.18 13.05
CA ASN A 162 -6.97 5.21 14.14
C ASN A 162 -7.67 3.90 13.75
N LYS A 163 -8.77 3.97 12.99
CA LYS A 163 -9.46 2.78 12.48
C LYS A 163 -8.65 2.09 11.38
N VAL A 164 -8.07 2.85 10.44
CA VAL A 164 -7.15 2.34 9.39
C VAL A 164 -5.96 1.62 10.04
N ASN A 165 -5.26 2.28 10.97
CA ASN A 165 -4.12 1.70 11.70
C ASN A 165 -4.48 0.39 12.45
N SER A 166 -5.71 0.27 12.96
CA SER A 166 -6.19 -0.98 13.55
C SER A 166 -6.23 -2.11 12.53
N ASP A 167 -6.67 -1.84 11.30
CA ASP A 167 -6.70 -2.79 10.18
C ASP A 167 -5.28 -3.13 9.72
N GLU A 168 -4.43 -2.12 9.47
CA GLU A 168 -3.04 -2.26 9.03
C GLU A 168 -2.20 -3.14 9.97
N SER A 169 -2.45 -3.05 11.28
CA SER A 169 -1.77 -3.90 12.26
C SER A 169 -2.00 -5.41 12.00
N ARG A 170 -3.18 -5.77 11.49
CA ARG A 170 -3.56 -7.15 11.14
C ARG A 170 -3.03 -7.53 9.77
N HIS A 171 -3.04 -6.60 8.81
CA HIS A 171 -2.44 -6.79 7.49
C HIS A 171 -0.97 -7.16 7.63
N LEU A 172 -0.21 -6.36 8.38
CA LEU A 172 1.21 -6.62 8.67
C LEU A 172 1.41 -7.96 9.39
N ALA A 173 0.59 -8.26 10.39
CA ALA A 173 0.71 -9.52 11.14
C ALA A 173 0.52 -10.74 10.23
N VAL A 174 -0.51 -10.72 9.39
CA VAL A 174 -0.77 -11.76 8.37
C VAL A 174 0.34 -11.79 7.34
N GLY A 175 0.76 -10.63 6.83
CA GLY A 175 1.81 -10.49 5.84
C GLY A 175 3.13 -11.16 6.27
N PHE A 176 3.59 -10.86 7.49
CA PHE A 176 4.81 -11.48 8.01
C PHE A 176 4.66 -12.98 8.33
N GLN A 177 3.48 -13.42 8.76
CA GLN A 177 3.25 -14.85 8.96
C GLN A 177 3.22 -15.60 7.63
N VAL A 178 2.53 -15.08 6.61
CA VAL A 178 2.55 -15.64 5.25
C VAL A 178 3.98 -15.71 4.73
N LEU A 179 4.78 -14.65 4.93
CA LEU A 179 6.17 -14.63 4.50
C LEU A 179 7.02 -15.70 5.20
N ASN A 180 6.77 -15.94 6.49
CA ASN A 180 7.39 -17.02 7.23
C ASN A 180 6.97 -18.39 6.68
N ASP A 181 5.68 -18.60 6.47
CA ASP A 181 5.12 -19.87 5.99
C ASP A 181 5.57 -20.19 4.56
N LEU A 182 5.70 -19.17 3.71
CA LEU A 182 6.34 -19.31 2.40
C LEU A 182 7.77 -19.83 2.55
N GLY A 183 8.56 -19.24 3.45
CA GLY A 183 9.95 -19.64 3.71
C GLY A 183 10.13 -21.06 4.27
N ALA A 184 9.06 -21.66 4.82
CA ALA A 184 9.08 -23.04 5.30
C ALA A 184 9.23 -24.06 4.15
N SER A 185 8.92 -23.65 2.92
CA SER A 185 9.00 -24.49 1.72
C SER A 185 10.44 -24.98 1.43
N PRO A 186 10.60 -26.14 0.75
CA PRO A 186 11.91 -26.60 0.31
C PRO A 186 12.65 -25.57 -0.55
N MET A 187 13.96 -25.41 -0.35
CA MET A 187 14.78 -24.42 -1.07
C MET A 187 14.73 -24.52 -2.60
N ARG A 188 14.51 -25.73 -3.14
CA ARG A 188 14.32 -25.92 -4.59
C ARG A 188 13.14 -25.12 -5.15
N ILE A 189 12.06 -25.00 -4.37
CA ILE A 189 10.86 -24.23 -4.76
C ILE A 189 11.22 -22.75 -4.83
N HIS A 190 11.94 -22.24 -3.83
CA HIS A 190 12.42 -20.86 -3.83
C HIS A 190 13.34 -20.55 -5.00
N ALA A 191 14.26 -21.46 -5.35
CA ALA A 191 15.14 -21.28 -6.50
C ALA A 191 14.34 -21.20 -7.81
N ILE A 192 13.43 -22.14 -8.06
CA ILE A 192 12.59 -22.17 -9.26
C ILE A 192 11.72 -20.91 -9.36
N GLN A 193 11.04 -20.54 -8.27
CA GLN A 193 10.18 -19.36 -8.24
C GLN A 193 10.97 -18.07 -8.45
N THR A 194 12.18 -17.98 -7.89
CA THR A 194 13.04 -16.80 -8.07
C THR A 194 13.52 -16.69 -9.51
N VAL A 195 14.01 -17.78 -10.10
CA VAL A 195 14.42 -17.80 -11.52
C VAL A 195 13.24 -17.46 -12.42
N GLY A 196 12.07 -18.05 -12.17
CA GLY A 196 10.84 -17.72 -12.87
C GLY A 196 10.49 -16.24 -12.75
N ALA A 197 10.58 -15.67 -11.55
CA ALA A 197 10.26 -14.27 -11.30
C ALA A 197 11.20 -13.29 -12.02
N VAL A 198 12.51 -13.54 -12.02
CA VAL A 198 13.49 -12.66 -12.69
C VAL A 198 13.48 -12.80 -14.21
N MET A 199 12.92 -13.89 -14.75
CA MET A 199 12.77 -14.09 -16.19
C MET A 199 11.39 -13.70 -16.71
N ASP A 200 10.41 -13.47 -15.83
CA ASP A 200 9.05 -13.11 -16.22
C ASP A 200 8.99 -11.61 -16.57
N PRO A 201 8.75 -11.24 -17.85
CA PRO A 201 8.70 -9.84 -18.25
C PRO A 201 7.60 -9.06 -17.52
N ARG A 202 6.54 -9.72 -17.06
CA ARG A 202 5.44 -9.10 -16.30
C ARG A 202 5.95 -8.62 -14.94
N ILE A 203 6.72 -9.45 -14.24
CA ILE A 203 7.31 -9.11 -12.94
C ILE A 203 8.40 -8.05 -13.10
N LEU A 204 9.24 -8.16 -14.13
CA LEU A 204 10.27 -7.15 -14.43
C LEU A 204 9.66 -5.78 -14.70
N THR A 205 8.56 -5.73 -15.47
CA THR A 205 7.82 -4.48 -15.72
C THR A 205 7.26 -3.91 -14.41
N GLY A 206 6.71 -4.76 -13.55
CA GLY A 206 6.23 -4.34 -12.22
C GLY A 206 7.34 -3.76 -11.35
N ALA A 207 8.51 -4.39 -11.33
CA ALA A 207 9.67 -3.88 -10.60
C ALA A 207 10.11 -2.51 -11.11
N LEU A 208 10.10 -2.28 -12.43
CA LEU A 208 10.44 -0.99 -13.04
C LEU A 208 9.47 0.14 -12.67
N LEU A 209 8.20 -0.19 -12.38
CA LEU A 209 7.19 0.77 -11.92
C LEU A 209 7.27 0.98 -10.39
N TYR A 210 7.51 -0.08 -9.63
CA TYR A 210 7.62 -0.06 -8.17
C TYR A 210 8.81 0.76 -7.66
N ILE A 211 9.99 0.60 -8.26
CA ILE A 211 11.23 1.29 -7.83
C ILE A 211 11.06 2.83 -7.76
N PRO A 212 10.62 3.51 -8.84
CA PRO A 212 10.38 4.94 -8.80
C PRO A 212 9.18 5.33 -7.93
N LEU A 213 8.18 4.44 -7.77
CA LEU A 213 7.02 4.73 -6.91
C LEU A 213 7.44 4.90 -5.46
N LEU A 214 8.11 3.88 -4.90
CA LEU A 214 8.55 3.91 -3.51
C LEU A 214 9.49 5.11 -3.26
N THR A 215 10.44 5.35 -4.17
CA THR A 215 11.39 6.45 -4.01
C THR A 215 10.70 7.81 -4.00
N ARG A 216 9.76 8.05 -4.92
CA ARG A 216 9.01 9.32 -4.97
C ARG A 216 8.12 9.49 -3.75
N MET A 217 7.45 8.44 -3.30
CA MET A 217 6.62 8.47 -2.09
C MET A 217 7.44 8.90 -0.87
N LEU A 218 8.59 8.27 -0.62
CA LEU A 218 9.48 8.61 0.50
C LEU A 218 10.02 10.05 0.37
N MET A 219 10.35 10.50 -0.85
CA MET A 219 10.80 11.88 -1.09
C MET A 219 9.69 12.91 -0.85
N ASN A 220 8.46 12.62 -1.29
CA ASN A 220 7.30 13.50 -1.08
C ASN A 220 6.99 13.64 0.42
N LEU A 221 7.02 12.53 1.17
CA LEU A 221 6.84 12.54 2.62
C LEU A 221 7.90 13.40 3.33
N ASN A 222 9.17 13.28 2.93
CA ASN A 222 10.24 14.13 3.45
C ASN A 222 9.99 15.62 3.12
N ALA A 223 9.65 15.92 1.86
CA ALA A 223 9.40 17.27 1.39
C ALA A 223 8.21 17.95 2.10
N MET A 224 7.25 17.17 2.60
CA MET A 224 6.11 17.69 3.34
C MET A 224 6.37 17.83 4.85
N GLY A 225 7.53 17.39 5.37
CA GLY A 225 7.92 17.62 6.77
C GLY A 225 8.26 16.36 7.57
N LEU A 226 8.07 15.16 7.02
CA LEU A 226 8.40 13.93 7.73
C LEU A 226 9.93 13.78 7.88
N SER A 227 10.41 13.63 9.11
CA SER A 227 11.84 13.52 9.36
C SER A 227 12.47 12.28 8.71
N GLU A 228 13.73 12.42 8.25
CA GLU A 228 14.48 11.31 7.66
C GLU A 228 14.61 10.12 8.62
N GLU A 229 14.67 10.38 9.93
CA GLU A 229 14.69 9.34 10.96
C GLU A 229 13.38 8.54 11.01
N LYS A 230 12.22 9.21 10.93
CA LYS A 230 10.92 8.53 10.90
C LYS A 230 10.78 7.67 9.65
N LEU A 231 11.20 8.19 8.48
CA LEU A 231 11.26 7.43 7.23
C LEU A 231 12.19 6.21 7.34
N TYR A 232 13.38 6.40 7.93
CA TYR A 232 14.33 5.31 8.16
C TYR A 232 13.74 4.22 9.06
N ASN A 233 13.10 4.61 10.16
CA ASN A 233 12.47 3.69 11.10
C ASN A 233 11.29 2.93 10.48
N ALA A 234 10.48 3.60 9.65
CA ALA A 234 9.40 2.98 8.89
C ALA A 234 9.94 1.88 7.98
N VAL A 235 10.90 2.20 7.13
CA VAL A 235 11.42 1.26 6.12
C VAL A 235 12.25 0.13 6.73
N THR A 236 13.01 0.40 7.81
CA THR A 236 13.79 -0.64 8.49
C THR A 236 12.94 -1.63 9.29
N ARG A 237 11.70 -1.26 9.66
CA ARG A 237 10.75 -2.16 10.33
C ARG A 237 10.53 -3.43 9.52
N TYR A 238 10.53 -3.37 8.18
CA TYR A 238 10.36 -4.54 7.33
C TYR A 238 11.45 -5.57 7.58
N GLY A 239 12.70 -5.11 7.64
CA GLY A 239 13.85 -5.94 8.00
C GLY A 239 13.82 -6.41 9.45
N ASN A 240 13.51 -5.52 10.39
CA ASN A 240 13.53 -5.82 11.82
C ASN A 240 12.49 -6.87 12.23
N VAL A 241 11.30 -6.84 11.63
CA VAL A 241 10.24 -7.82 11.90
C VAL A 241 10.51 -9.10 11.12
N GLY A 242 10.80 -9.01 9.82
CA GLY A 242 11.07 -10.18 8.98
C GLY A 242 12.28 -11.00 9.45
N ASP A 243 13.32 -10.36 9.99
CA ASP A 243 14.52 -11.06 10.49
C ASP A 243 14.26 -11.85 11.77
N ARG A 244 13.16 -11.60 12.49
CA ARG A 244 12.80 -12.32 13.72
C ARG A 244 12.03 -13.61 13.44
N SER A 245 11.49 -13.76 12.24
CA SER A 245 10.76 -14.95 11.82
C SER A 245 11.70 -16.10 11.50
N GLU A 246 11.29 -17.33 11.81
CA GLU A 246 12.11 -18.55 11.70
C GLU A 246 12.53 -18.83 10.26
N HIS A 247 11.64 -18.58 9.30
CA HIS A 247 11.80 -19.02 7.92
C HIS A 247 11.84 -17.90 6.89
N THR A 248 11.40 -16.68 7.22
CA THR A 248 11.38 -15.52 6.31
C THR A 248 12.72 -15.28 5.61
N ARG A 249 13.84 -15.49 6.31
CA ARG A 249 15.20 -15.34 5.76
C ARG A 249 15.52 -16.31 4.61
N ARG A 250 14.68 -17.31 4.35
CA ARG A 250 14.82 -18.25 3.24
C ARG A 250 14.14 -17.78 1.96
N VAL A 251 13.30 -16.75 2.03
CA VAL A 251 12.57 -16.20 0.89
C VAL A 251 13.46 -15.20 0.14
N PRO A 252 13.85 -15.46 -1.14
CA PRO A 252 14.73 -14.54 -1.86
C PRO A 252 14.09 -13.17 -2.12
N GLY A 253 12.79 -13.13 -2.41
CA GLY A 253 12.03 -11.90 -2.61
C GLY A 253 12.07 -10.96 -1.39
N TYR A 254 12.07 -11.52 -0.17
CA TYR A 254 12.22 -10.74 1.07
C TYR A 254 13.55 -9.96 1.08
N HIS A 255 14.66 -10.61 0.73
CA HIS A 255 15.98 -9.96 0.72
C HIS A 255 16.11 -8.91 -0.38
N ILE A 256 15.57 -9.19 -1.57
CA ILE A 256 15.57 -8.22 -2.68
C ILE A 256 14.82 -6.95 -2.26
N LEU A 257 13.61 -7.10 -1.70
CA LEU A 257 12.80 -5.97 -1.27
C LEU A 257 13.42 -5.23 -0.08
N LYS A 258 13.95 -5.97 0.90
CA LYS A 258 14.66 -5.39 2.06
C LYS A 258 15.87 -4.56 1.62
N ALA A 259 16.66 -5.08 0.68
CA ALA A 259 17.80 -4.37 0.12
C ALA A 259 17.35 -3.10 -0.64
N HIS A 260 16.32 -3.21 -1.49
CA HIS A 260 15.75 -2.08 -2.21
C HIS A 260 15.25 -0.99 -1.24
N MET A 261 14.40 -1.36 -0.29
CA MET A 261 13.89 -0.46 0.77
C MET A 261 15.02 0.28 1.49
N SER A 262 16.04 -0.46 1.94
CA SER A 262 17.21 0.14 2.61
C SER A 262 18.00 1.11 1.71
N SER A 263 18.04 0.83 0.41
CA SER A 263 18.74 1.68 -0.58
C SER A 263 17.96 2.93 -0.95
N SER A 264 16.63 2.88 -0.97
CA SER A 264 15.78 4.02 -1.35
C SER A 264 15.93 5.21 -0.40
N ILE A 265 16.34 4.97 0.86
CA ILE A 265 16.60 6.02 1.85
C ILE A 265 17.98 6.66 1.65
N LYS A 266 18.97 5.87 1.21
CA LYS A 266 20.36 6.35 1.06
C LYS A 266 20.52 7.09 -0.27
N ARG A 267 20.34 8.41 -0.22
CA ARG A 267 20.44 9.32 -1.38
C ARG A 267 21.73 9.16 -2.21
N SER A 268 22.82 8.70 -1.60
CA SER A 268 24.13 8.52 -2.25
C SER A 268 24.27 7.23 -3.06
N GLN A 269 23.27 6.35 -3.08
CA GLN A 269 23.37 5.06 -3.78
C GLN A 269 23.00 5.15 -5.27
N PRO A 270 23.66 4.36 -6.15
CA PRO A 270 23.36 4.34 -7.58
C PRO A 270 21.88 4.04 -7.90
N LEU A 271 21.22 3.24 -7.08
CA LEU A 271 19.81 2.90 -7.28
C LEU A 271 18.88 4.11 -7.12
N HIS A 272 19.23 5.06 -6.23
CA HIS A 272 18.48 6.30 -6.09
C HIS A 272 18.55 7.14 -7.38
N PHE A 273 19.73 7.21 -8.02
CA PHE A 273 19.89 7.88 -9.31
C PHE A 273 19.06 7.21 -10.41
N VAL A 274 19.13 5.88 -10.52
CA VAL A 274 18.32 5.12 -11.50
C VAL A 274 16.83 5.39 -11.29
N SER A 275 16.37 5.33 -10.04
CA SER A 275 14.99 5.59 -9.66
C SER A 275 14.52 7.01 -10.06
N GLN A 276 15.34 8.04 -9.80
CA GLN A 276 15.04 9.40 -10.24
C GLN A 276 14.95 9.52 -11.78
N ARG A 277 15.86 8.87 -12.52
CA ARG A 277 15.82 8.89 -13.98
C ARG A 277 14.57 8.20 -14.54
N LEU A 278 14.15 7.08 -13.95
CA LEU A 278 12.89 6.42 -14.26
C LEU A 278 11.70 7.34 -13.95
N GLY A 279 11.71 8.03 -12.81
CA GLY A 279 10.71 9.03 -12.44
C GLY A 279 10.56 10.13 -13.50
N ASN A 280 11.67 10.71 -13.96
CA ASN A 280 11.66 11.72 -15.01
C ASN A 280 11.10 11.19 -16.34
N ALA A 281 11.40 9.93 -16.68
CA ALA A 281 10.84 9.28 -17.87
C ALA A 281 9.32 9.07 -17.76
N ILE A 282 8.83 8.72 -16.57
CA ILE A 282 7.40 8.60 -16.28
C ILE A 282 6.70 9.97 -16.38
N ASP A 283 7.35 11.05 -15.95
CA ASP A 283 6.77 12.39 -15.99
C ASP A 283 6.50 12.87 -17.43
N ILE A 284 7.29 12.43 -18.41
CA ILE A 284 7.06 12.74 -19.83
C ILE A 284 6.19 11.69 -20.54
N PHE A 285 5.86 10.57 -19.89
CA PHE A 285 5.05 9.52 -20.49
C PHE A 285 3.62 10.02 -20.76
N PRO A 286 3.07 9.80 -21.97
CA PRO A 286 1.72 10.22 -22.33
C PRO A 286 0.70 9.20 -21.83
N VAL A 287 0.32 9.26 -20.55
CA VAL A 287 -0.62 8.31 -19.92
C VAL A 287 -1.98 8.19 -20.63
N GLN A 288 -2.33 9.15 -21.49
CA GLN A 288 -3.52 9.11 -22.34
C GLN A 288 -3.53 7.91 -23.30
N VAL A 289 -2.36 7.40 -23.69
CA VAL A 289 -2.25 6.20 -24.56
C VAL A 289 -2.74 4.93 -23.88
N LEU A 290 -2.86 4.93 -22.55
CA LEU A 290 -3.37 3.82 -21.76
C LEU A 290 -4.90 3.69 -21.87
N GLY A 291 -5.57 4.70 -22.42
CA GLY A 291 -7.02 4.71 -22.58
C GLY A 291 -7.75 4.95 -21.25
N ARG A 292 -8.98 4.44 -21.19
CA ARG A 292 -9.84 4.58 -20.00
C ARG A 292 -9.26 3.76 -18.83
N PRO A 293 -9.36 4.27 -17.59
CA PRO A 293 -9.03 3.47 -16.42
C PRO A 293 -9.82 2.16 -16.35
N PRO A 294 -9.28 1.13 -15.70
CA PRO A 294 -9.98 -0.14 -15.48
C PRO A 294 -11.31 0.03 -14.74
N SER A 295 -12.28 -0.87 -14.94
CA SER A 295 -13.61 -0.76 -14.35
C SER A 295 -13.62 -0.84 -12.82
N TRP A 296 -12.68 -1.56 -12.20
CA TRP A 296 -12.57 -1.61 -10.73
C TRP A 296 -12.21 -0.24 -10.13
N THR A 297 -11.76 0.72 -10.93
CA THR A 297 -11.58 2.11 -10.49
C THR A 297 -12.90 2.87 -10.30
N ASP A 298 -14.02 2.30 -10.73
CA ASP A 298 -15.38 2.82 -10.53
C ASP A 298 -16.00 2.39 -9.20
N GLU A 299 -15.33 1.53 -8.43
CA GLU A 299 -15.79 1.04 -7.12
C GLU A 299 -15.50 2.04 -5.98
N LEU A 300 -14.70 3.07 -6.23
CA LEU A 300 -14.42 4.15 -5.27
C LEU A 300 -15.69 4.97 -5.00
N THR A 301 -16.08 5.05 -3.73
CA THR A 301 -17.24 5.83 -3.27
C THR A 301 -16.98 6.47 -1.92
N TYR A 302 -17.40 7.72 -1.76
CA TYR A 302 -17.31 8.44 -0.47
C TYR A 302 -18.57 8.24 0.38
N GLU A 303 -19.60 7.58 -0.17
CA GLU A 303 -20.88 7.45 0.51
C GLU A 303 -20.75 6.54 1.73
N PRO A 304 -21.31 6.92 2.89
CA PRO A 304 -21.35 6.04 4.05
C PRO A 304 -22.17 4.78 3.76
N VAL A 305 -21.48 3.66 3.53
CA VAL A 305 -22.12 2.34 3.37
C VAL A 305 -22.18 1.64 4.72
N ALA A 306 -23.28 0.94 5.02
CA ALA A 306 -23.41 0.12 6.22
C ALA A 306 -22.51 -1.14 6.12
N LYS A 307 -22.17 -1.72 7.29
CA LYS A 307 -21.30 -2.91 7.44
C LYS A 307 -21.82 -4.14 6.70
#